data_AF-F2Y765-F1
#
_entry.id   AF-F2Y765-F1
#
_cell.length_a   1.000
_cell.length_b   1.000
_cell.length_c   1.000
_cell.angle_alpha   90.00
_cell.angle_beta   90.00
_cell.angle_gamma   90.00
#
_symmetry.space_group_name_H-M   'P 1'
#
loop_
_entity.id
_entity.type
_entity.pdbx_description
1 polymer ?
#
loop_
_entity_poly.entity_id
_entity_poly.type
_entity_poly.pdbx_seq_one_letter_code
_entity_poly.pdbx_strand_id
1 'polypeptide(L)'
;NYCSTHLLEHITNNEDFRAAGKSGSALEPSVENVKNGIRTGFLKIDEYMRNFSDLRNGMDRSGSTAVGVMISPKHIYFINCGDSRAVLYRNGQVCFSTQDHKPCNPREKERIQNAGGSVMIQRVNGSLAVSRALGDYDYKCVDGKGPTEQLVSPEPEVYEILRAEEDEFIILACDGIWDVMSNEELCEFVKSRLEVSDDLENVCNW
;
A
#
# COMPACT_ATOMS: atom_id res chain seq x y z
N ASN A 1 -15.52 -0.60 4.47
CA ASN A 1 -14.20 -1.18 4.14
C ASN A 1 -13.55 -1.58 5.47
N TYR A 2 -13.17 -2.85 5.67
CA TYR A 2 -12.60 -3.32 6.95
C TYR A 2 -11.17 -2.78 7.17
N CYS A 3 -10.39 -2.68 6.09
CA CYS A 3 -9.00 -2.25 6.14
C CYS A 3 -8.87 -0.81 6.65
N SER A 4 -9.75 0.10 6.23
CA SER A 4 -9.71 1.51 6.63
C SER A 4 -9.84 1.73 8.14
N THR A 5 -10.43 0.78 8.87
CA THR A 5 -10.62 0.86 10.32
C THR A 5 -9.60 0.05 11.12
N HIS A 6 -9.05 -1.03 10.56
CA HIS A 6 -8.27 -2.01 11.35
C HIS A 6 -6.82 -2.20 10.89
N LEU A 7 -6.44 -1.76 9.68
CA LEU A 7 -5.10 -2.00 9.14
C LEU A 7 -4.00 -1.44 10.06
N LEU A 8 -4.19 -0.21 10.58
CA LEU A 8 -3.22 0.42 11.48
C LEU A 8 -3.03 -0.39 12.77
N GLU A 9 -4.09 -0.97 13.32
CA GLU A 9 -4.02 -1.80 14.53
C GLU A 9 -3.22 -3.08 14.25
N HIS A 10 -3.51 -3.77 13.15
CA HIS A 10 -2.77 -4.96 12.75
C HIS A 10 -1.28 -4.68 12.53
N ILE A 11 -0.93 -3.49 12.02
CA ILE A 11 0.46 -3.05 11.83
C ILE A 11 1.15 -2.77 13.17
N THR A 12 0.50 -2.05 14.08
CA THR A 12 1.18 -1.51 15.29
C THR A 12 1.15 -2.45 16.49
N ASN A 13 0.16 -3.36 16.56
CA ASN A 13 0.02 -4.30 17.67
C ASN A 13 0.77 -5.62 17.51
N ASN A 14 1.39 -5.87 16.37
CA ASN A 14 2.17 -7.09 16.15
C ASN A 14 3.58 -7.01 16.75
N GLU A 15 4.14 -8.18 16.98
CA GLU A 15 5.45 -8.44 17.59
C GLU A 15 6.61 -7.82 16.82
N ASP A 16 6.56 -7.78 15.48
CA ASP A 16 7.66 -7.25 14.66
C ASP A 16 7.77 -5.73 14.78
N PHE A 17 6.62 -5.06 14.85
CA PHE A 17 6.54 -3.62 15.13
C PHE A 17 6.99 -3.32 16.57
N ARG A 18 6.58 -4.15 17.52
CA ARG A 18 6.83 -3.97 18.96
C ARG A 18 8.14 -4.54 19.47
N ALA A 19 8.95 -5.19 18.63
CA ALA A 19 10.18 -5.87 19.03
C ALA A 19 11.30 -4.95 19.59
N ALA A 20 11.02 -3.65 19.78
CA ALA A 20 11.86 -2.73 20.52
C ALA A 20 11.88 -3.03 22.04
N GLY A 21 12.78 -3.93 22.45
CA GLY A 21 13.52 -3.84 23.73
C GLY A 21 12.95 -4.60 24.95
N LYS A 22 13.84 -5.35 25.61
CA LYS A 22 13.63 -5.94 26.95
C LYS A 22 13.20 -4.87 27.97
N SER A 23 12.22 -5.21 28.81
CA SER A 23 11.77 -4.56 30.05
C SER A 23 12.42 -3.22 30.43
N GLY A 24 11.68 -2.11 30.30
CA GLY A 24 11.88 -0.95 31.19
C GLY A 24 11.85 0.47 30.59
N SER A 25 11.92 0.66 29.27
CA SER A 25 11.70 1.98 28.65
C SER A 25 11.03 1.84 27.28
N ALA A 26 10.14 2.79 26.94
CA ALA A 26 9.51 2.86 25.62
C ALA A 26 10.55 3.29 24.58
N LEU A 27 11.29 2.32 24.03
CA LEU A 27 12.16 2.56 22.87
C LEU A 27 11.27 2.72 21.63
N GLU A 28 11.49 3.80 20.87
CA GLU A 28 10.91 3.96 19.54
C GLU A 28 11.29 2.78 18.64
N PRO A 29 10.38 2.28 17.79
CA PRO A 29 10.68 1.17 16.89
C PRO A 29 11.77 1.57 15.90
N SER A 30 12.70 0.65 15.62
CA SER A 30 13.69 0.86 14.55
C SER A 30 13.02 0.89 13.17
N VAL A 31 13.70 1.43 12.16
CA VAL A 31 13.25 1.39 10.75
C VAL A 31 12.86 -0.03 10.34
N GLU A 32 13.68 -1.02 10.73
CA GLU A 32 13.44 -2.43 10.42
C GLU A 32 12.19 -2.97 11.14
N ASN A 33 11.96 -2.57 12.40
CA ASN A 33 10.74 -2.94 13.12
C ASN A 33 9.50 -2.35 12.45
N VAL A 34 9.56 -1.11 11.99
CA VAL A 34 8.44 -0.48 11.28
C VAL A 34 8.16 -1.22 9.96
N LYS A 35 9.19 -1.47 9.14
CA LYS A 35 9.04 -2.17 7.85
C LYS A 35 8.50 -3.59 8.02
N ASN A 36 9.06 -4.36 8.95
CA ASN A 36 8.58 -5.71 9.24
C ASN A 36 7.19 -5.71 9.88
N GLY A 37 6.93 -4.77 10.80
CA GLY A 37 5.61 -4.59 11.41
C GLY A 37 4.52 -4.26 10.40
N ILE A 38 4.82 -3.41 9.41
CA ILE A 38 3.90 -3.13 8.30
C ILE A 38 3.66 -4.40 7.48
N ARG A 39 4.71 -5.08 7.04
CA ARG A 39 4.61 -6.34 6.29
C ARG A 39 3.76 -7.37 7.04
N THR A 40 4.07 -7.61 8.30
CA THR A 40 3.35 -8.57 9.17
C THR A 40 1.90 -8.13 9.38
N GLY A 41 1.63 -6.83 9.55
CA GLY A 41 0.28 -6.30 9.67
C GLY A 41 -0.58 -6.63 8.44
N PHE A 42 -0.05 -6.42 7.23
CA PHE A 42 -0.73 -6.75 5.98
C PHE A 42 -0.99 -8.26 5.84
N LEU A 43 -0.01 -9.11 6.15
CA LEU A 43 -0.19 -10.56 6.08
C LEU A 43 -1.23 -11.05 7.12
N LYS A 44 -1.19 -10.52 8.34
CA LYS A 44 -2.10 -10.90 9.42
C LYS A 44 -3.53 -10.44 9.16
N ILE A 45 -3.74 -9.21 8.67
CA ILE A 45 -5.10 -8.73 8.36
C ILE A 45 -5.70 -9.46 7.17
N ASP A 46 -4.89 -9.80 6.15
CA ASP A 46 -5.37 -10.58 5.00
C ASP A 46 -5.85 -11.98 5.41
N GLU A 47 -5.06 -12.66 6.25
CA GLU A 47 -5.45 -13.97 6.80
C GLU A 47 -6.63 -13.87 7.77
N TYR A 48 -6.71 -12.80 8.57
CA TYR A 48 -7.83 -12.56 9.47
C TYR A 48 -9.15 -12.39 8.70
N MET A 49 -9.16 -11.56 7.66
CA MET A 49 -10.34 -11.33 6.81
C MET A 49 -10.75 -12.57 6.01
N ARG A 50 -9.81 -13.45 5.66
CA ARG A 50 -10.10 -14.73 4.97
C ARG A 50 -11.10 -15.60 5.73
N ASN A 51 -11.16 -15.43 7.05
CA ASN A 51 -12.03 -16.18 7.95
C ASN A 51 -13.44 -15.58 8.11
N PHE A 52 -13.74 -14.43 7.50
CA PHE A 52 -15.07 -13.83 7.55
C PHE A 52 -16.11 -14.72 6.87
N SER A 53 -17.29 -14.87 7.48
CA SER A 53 -18.34 -15.78 7.01
C SER A 53 -18.73 -15.54 5.56
N ASP A 54 -18.82 -14.27 5.16
CA ASP A 54 -19.32 -13.87 3.85
C ASP A 54 -18.25 -14.13 2.77
N LEU A 55 -16.98 -13.92 3.10
CA LEU A 55 -15.85 -14.29 2.24
C LEU A 55 -15.71 -15.81 2.15
N ARG A 56 -15.83 -16.53 3.27
CA ARG A 56 -15.71 -18.00 3.33
C ARG A 56 -16.85 -18.72 2.62
N ASN A 57 -18.07 -18.21 2.71
CA ASN A 57 -19.24 -18.75 2.02
C ASN A 57 -19.34 -18.26 0.56
N GLY A 58 -18.36 -17.49 0.09
CA GLY A 58 -18.29 -16.99 -1.29
C GLY A 58 -19.33 -15.94 -1.64
N MET A 59 -19.97 -15.33 -0.64
CA MET A 59 -20.94 -14.23 -0.78
C MET A 59 -20.25 -12.90 -1.05
N ASP A 60 -19.01 -12.73 -0.60
CA ASP A 60 -18.14 -11.60 -0.92
C ASP A 60 -16.85 -12.12 -1.56
N ARG A 61 -16.42 -11.47 -2.64
CA ARG A 61 -15.16 -11.74 -3.36
C ARG A 61 -14.35 -10.47 -3.57
N SER A 62 -14.63 -9.45 -2.76
CA SER A 62 -13.98 -8.16 -2.87
C SER A 62 -12.49 -8.24 -2.53
N GLY A 63 -11.77 -7.28 -3.10
CA GLY A 63 -10.38 -6.97 -2.79
C GLY A 63 -10.22 -5.46 -2.63
N SER A 64 -9.11 -5.05 -2.03
CA SER A 64 -8.76 -3.63 -1.86
C SER A 64 -7.28 -3.44 -2.08
N THR A 65 -6.95 -2.38 -2.82
CA THR A 65 -5.62 -1.79 -2.74
C THR A 65 -5.48 -1.03 -1.41
N ALA A 66 -4.25 -0.74 -1.03
CA ALA A 66 -3.94 0.13 0.09
C ALA A 66 -2.67 0.92 -0.22
N VAL A 67 -2.80 2.24 -0.22
CA VAL A 67 -1.67 3.16 -0.20
C VAL A 67 -1.76 4.02 1.04
N GLY A 68 -0.62 4.27 1.69
CA GLY A 68 -0.58 4.96 2.96
C GLY A 68 0.79 5.55 3.27
N VAL A 69 0.82 6.47 4.23
CA VAL A 69 2.05 6.92 4.87
C VAL A 69 1.95 6.76 6.37
N MET A 70 3.00 6.23 6.99
CA MET A 70 3.18 6.30 8.45
C MET A 70 4.25 7.36 8.73
N ILE A 71 3.89 8.42 9.45
CA ILE A 71 4.78 9.55 9.70
C ILE A 71 5.21 9.55 11.15
N SER A 72 6.52 9.45 11.37
CA SER A 72 7.18 9.57 12.67
C SER A 72 7.84 10.96 12.81
N PRO A 73 8.43 11.31 13.97
CA PRO A 73 9.17 12.56 14.10
C PRO A 73 10.32 12.71 13.09
N LYS A 74 10.93 11.60 12.63
CA LYS A 74 12.13 11.62 11.75
C LYS A 74 11.94 11.04 10.36
N HIS A 75 10.98 10.15 10.18
CA HIS A 75 10.81 9.40 8.93
C HIS A 75 9.36 9.44 8.44
N ILE A 76 9.21 9.41 7.12
CA ILE A 76 7.98 9.11 6.40
C ILE A 76 8.14 7.70 5.82
N TYR A 77 7.24 6.79 6.16
CA TYR A 77 7.21 5.44 5.59
C TYR A 77 6.08 5.38 4.57
N PHE A 78 6.43 5.34 3.28
CA PHE A 78 5.48 5.11 2.20
C PHE A 78 5.16 3.63 2.11
N ILE A 79 3.88 3.29 2.03
CA ILE A 79 3.36 1.93 2.04
C ILE A 79 2.45 1.77 0.82
N ASN A 80 2.73 0.80 -0.05
CA ASN A 80 1.86 0.50 -1.19
C ASN A 80 1.59 -1.00 -1.35
N CYS A 81 0.33 -1.33 -1.64
CA CYS A 81 -0.13 -2.65 -2.04
C CYS A 81 -1.27 -2.47 -3.05
N GLY A 82 -0.98 -2.66 -4.34
CA GLY A 82 -1.89 -2.36 -5.45
C GLY A 82 -1.43 -1.18 -6.31
N ASP A 83 -2.37 -0.56 -7.01
CA ASP A 83 -2.16 0.52 -7.98
C ASP A 83 -2.78 1.87 -7.60
N SER A 84 -3.21 2.02 -6.35
CA SER A 84 -3.22 3.34 -5.73
C SER A 84 -1.78 3.86 -5.60
N ARG A 85 -1.60 5.18 -5.52
CA ARG A 85 -0.27 5.79 -5.51
C ARG A 85 -0.16 6.95 -4.52
N ALA A 86 1.01 7.06 -3.91
CA ALA A 86 1.39 8.16 -3.03
C ALA A 86 2.66 8.84 -3.53
N VAL A 87 2.68 10.17 -3.41
CA VAL A 87 3.76 11.03 -3.92
C VAL A 87 4.20 12.00 -2.83
N LEU A 88 5.50 12.15 -2.62
CA LEU A 88 6.12 13.19 -1.82
C LEU A 88 6.54 14.36 -2.70
N TYR A 89 6.10 15.56 -2.34
CA TYR A 89 6.57 16.80 -2.96
C TYR A 89 7.50 17.55 -1.99
N ARG A 90 8.70 17.87 -2.46
CA ARG A 90 9.77 18.47 -1.66
C ARG A 90 10.56 19.45 -2.52
N ASN A 91 10.81 20.64 -2.00
CA ASN A 91 11.59 21.69 -2.68
C ASN A 91 11.11 21.99 -4.11
N GLY A 92 9.80 22.06 -4.30
CA GLY A 92 9.17 22.39 -5.57
C GLY A 92 9.26 21.28 -6.62
N GLN A 93 9.47 20.02 -6.23
CA GLN A 93 9.56 18.89 -7.15
C GLN A 93 9.00 17.58 -6.55
N VAL A 94 8.58 16.66 -7.43
CA VAL A 94 8.27 15.27 -7.06
C VAL A 94 9.56 14.60 -6.57
N CYS A 95 9.63 14.33 -5.26
CA CYS A 95 10.81 13.75 -4.64
C CYS A 95 10.74 12.22 -4.56
N PHE A 96 9.54 11.68 -4.37
CA PHE A 96 9.32 10.24 -4.31
C PHE A 96 7.92 9.89 -4.78
N SER A 97 7.77 8.71 -5.38
CA SER A 97 6.48 8.10 -5.71
C SER A 97 6.52 6.61 -5.41
N THR A 98 5.45 6.07 -4.85
CA THR A 98 5.27 4.61 -4.81
C THR A 98 5.18 4.06 -6.24
N GLN A 99 5.53 2.78 -6.41
CA GLN A 99 5.42 2.08 -7.70
C GLN A 99 4.12 1.27 -7.72
N ASP A 100 3.33 1.41 -8.78
CA ASP A 100 2.08 0.68 -8.93
C ASP A 100 2.34 -0.81 -9.17
N HIS A 101 1.59 -1.67 -8.47
CA HIS A 101 1.66 -3.11 -8.61
C HIS A 101 0.77 -3.61 -9.75
N LYS A 102 1.30 -3.51 -10.98
CA LYS A 102 0.63 -3.99 -12.18
C LYS A 102 1.11 -5.40 -12.55
N PRO A 103 0.21 -6.32 -13.00
CA PRO A 103 0.57 -7.68 -13.40
C PRO A 103 1.65 -7.78 -14.48
N CYS A 104 1.83 -6.76 -15.32
CA CYS A 104 2.88 -6.74 -16.34
C CYS A 104 4.28 -6.43 -15.80
N ASN A 105 4.41 -5.96 -14.55
CA ASN A 105 5.71 -5.67 -13.96
C ASN A 105 6.54 -6.97 -13.85
N PRO A 106 7.85 -6.95 -14.14
CA PRO A 106 8.63 -8.19 -14.29
C PRO A 106 8.53 -9.16 -13.10
N ARG A 107 8.71 -8.66 -11.87
CA ARG A 107 8.64 -9.48 -10.64
C ARG A 107 7.23 -9.99 -10.34
N GLU A 108 6.23 -9.17 -10.64
CA GLU A 108 4.82 -9.53 -10.44
C GLU A 108 4.40 -10.62 -11.43
N LYS A 109 4.76 -10.45 -12.71
CA LYS A 109 4.53 -11.42 -13.77
C LYS A 109 5.22 -12.75 -13.46
N GLU A 110 6.47 -12.71 -13.03
CA GLU A 110 7.22 -13.90 -12.63
C GLU A 110 6.53 -14.66 -11.50
N ARG A 111 6.11 -13.96 -10.43
CA ARG A 111 5.34 -14.58 -9.34
C ARG A 111 4.05 -15.22 -9.85
N ILE A 112 3.27 -14.50 -10.66
CA ILE A 112 2.01 -14.99 -11.24
C ILE A 112 2.24 -16.27 -12.05
N GLN A 113 3.27 -16.30 -12.89
CA GLN A 113 3.62 -17.46 -13.71
C GLN A 113 4.09 -18.64 -12.85
N ASN A 114 4.91 -18.38 -11.83
CA ASN A 114 5.39 -19.39 -10.90
C ASN A 114 4.26 -19.97 -10.02
N ALA A 115 3.16 -19.24 -9.86
CA ALA A 115 1.92 -19.67 -9.21
C ALA A 115 0.93 -20.37 -10.18
N GLY A 116 1.36 -20.66 -11.42
CA GLY A 116 0.55 -21.37 -12.43
C GLY A 116 -0.44 -20.50 -13.19
N GLY A 117 -0.40 -19.18 -13.00
CA GLY A 117 -1.22 -18.22 -13.73
C GLY A 117 -0.57 -17.66 -14.99
N SER A 118 -1.24 -16.69 -15.59
CA SER A 118 -0.77 -15.97 -16.77
C SER A 118 -1.12 -14.49 -16.68
N VAL A 119 -0.44 -13.66 -17.47
CA VAL A 119 -0.75 -12.23 -17.59
C VAL A 119 -1.24 -11.98 -19.01
N MET A 120 -2.51 -11.64 -19.16
CA MET A 120 -3.17 -11.35 -20.43
C MET A 120 -3.61 -9.89 -20.42
N ILE A 121 -3.07 -9.07 -21.34
CA ILE A 121 -3.44 -7.65 -21.49
C ILE A 121 -3.41 -6.91 -20.13
N GLN A 122 -2.28 -6.99 -19.42
CA GLN A 122 -2.06 -6.40 -18.09
C GLN A 122 -2.94 -6.94 -16.95
N ARG A 123 -3.67 -8.04 -17.16
CA ARG A 123 -4.54 -8.66 -16.15
C ARG A 123 -4.10 -10.07 -15.76
N VAL A 124 -4.20 -10.41 -14.48
CA VAL A 124 -4.01 -11.77 -13.96
C VAL A 124 -5.11 -12.68 -14.51
N ASN A 125 -4.72 -13.68 -15.29
CA ASN A 125 -5.62 -14.60 -16.01
C ASN A 125 -6.69 -13.88 -16.86
N GLY A 126 -6.40 -12.67 -17.34
CA GLY A 126 -7.35 -11.84 -18.10
C GLY A 126 -8.40 -11.11 -17.26
N SER A 127 -8.41 -11.30 -15.95
CA SER A 127 -9.47 -10.78 -15.06
C SER A 127 -9.01 -9.58 -14.23
N LEU A 128 -8.05 -9.76 -13.33
CA LEU A 128 -7.71 -8.74 -12.32
C LEU A 128 -6.58 -7.82 -12.79
N ALA A 129 -6.78 -6.50 -12.75
CA ALA A 129 -5.82 -5.51 -13.25
C ALA A 129 -4.70 -5.14 -12.26
N VAL A 130 -4.78 -5.62 -11.02
CA VAL A 130 -3.76 -5.45 -9.99
C VAL A 130 -3.07 -6.77 -9.71
N SER A 131 -1.78 -6.72 -9.35
CA SER A 131 -1.02 -7.90 -8.93
C SER A 131 -0.93 -8.04 -7.41
N ARG A 132 -1.26 -6.99 -6.66
CA ARG A 132 -1.26 -7.01 -5.20
C ARG A 132 -2.53 -6.37 -4.65
N ALA A 133 -3.09 -6.99 -3.63
CA ALA A 133 -4.29 -6.54 -2.93
C ALA A 133 -4.48 -7.33 -1.63
N LEU A 134 -5.19 -6.71 -0.69
CA LEU A 134 -5.84 -7.42 0.41
C LEU A 134 -7.18 -7.99 -0.09
N GLY A 135 -7.60 -9.15 0.40
CA GLY A 135 -8.78 -9.85 -0.12
C GLY A 135 -8.47 -10.68 -1.36
N ASP A 136 -9.35 -10.71 -2.36
CA ASP A 136 -9.19 -11.45 -3.62
C ASP A 136 -8.82 -12.93 -3.42
N TYR A 137 -9.46 -13.60 -2.46
CA TYR A 137 -9.04 -14.94 -2.01
C TYR A 137 -9.13 -16.04 -3.07
N ASP A 138 -9.95 -15.87 -4.11
CA ASP A 138 -9.99 -16.76 -5.28
C ASP A 138 -8.61 -16.85 -5.97
N TYR A 139 -7.76 -15.82 -5.83
CA TYR A 139 -6.41 -15.74 -6.39
C TYR A 139 -5.31 -16.16 -5.39
N LYS A 140 -5.70 -16.62 -4.19
CA LYS A 140 -4.79 -16.97 -3.07
C LYS A 140 -4.95 -18.42 -2.60
N CYS A 141 -5.28 -19.31 -3.54
CA CYS A 141 -5.57 -20.74 -3.31
C CYS A 141 -4.61 -21.68 -4.05
N VAL A 142 -3.41 -21.22 -4.42
CA VAL A 142 -2.43 -22.07 -5.11
C VAL A 142 -1.72 -22.96 -4.09
N ASP A 143 -1.93 -24.27 -4.22
CA ASP A 143 -1.30 -25.28 -3.37
C ASP A 143 0.23 -25.23 -3.47
N GLY A 144 0.91 -25.38 -2.32
CA GLY A 144 2.37 -25.40 -2.26
C GLY A 144 3.03 -24.02 -2.40
N LYS A 145 2.27 -22.92 -2.39
CA LYS A 145 2.78 -21.54 -2.41
C LYS A 145 2.50 -20.82 -1.10
N GLY A 146 3.48 -20.08 -0.60
CA GLY A 146 3.31 -19.18 0.54
C GLY A 146 2.33 -18.03 0.24
N PRO A 147 1.90 -17.26 1.24
CA PRO A 147 0.90 -16.19 1.07
C PRO A 147 1.36 -15.10 0.10
N THR A 148 2.67 -14.83 0.02
CA THR A 148 3.26 -13.80 -0.87
C THR A 148 3.64 -14.34 -2.24
N GLU A 149 3.46 -15.64 -2.47
CA GLU A 149 3.80 -16.35 -3.72
C GLU A 149 2.55 -16.74 -4.52
N GLN A 150 1.38 -16.23 -4.11
CA GLN A 150 0.09 -16.43 -4.76
C GLN A 150 -0.04 -15.61 -6.06
N LEU A 151 -1.13 -15.82 -6.82
CA LEU A 151 -1.40 -15.01 -8.02
C LEU A 151 -1.51 -13.53 -7.67
N VAL A 152 -2.21 -13.23 -6.58
CA VAL A 152 -2.31 -11.88 -5.98
C VAL A 152 -1.63 -11.90 -4.62
N SER A 153 -0.64 -11.04 -4.43
CA SER A 153 0.10 -10.97 -3.15
C SER A 153 -0.48 -9.89 -2.22
N PRO A 154 -0.66 -10.16 -0.91
CA PRO A 154 -0.98 -9.13 0.07
C PRO A 154 0.26 -8.35 0.57
N GLU A 155 1.46 -8.70 0.12
CA GLU A 155 2.72 -8.12 0.61
C GLU A 155 2.89 -6.65 0.18
N PRO A 156 2.99 -5.70 1.12
CA PRO A 156 3.20 -4.30 0.80
C PRO A 156 4.67 -4.03 0.44
N GLU A 157 4.92 -3.04 -0.40
CA GLU A 157 6.22 -2.39 -0.49
C GLU A 157 6.29 -1.23 0.49
N VAL A 158 7.42 -1.10 1.21
CA VAL A 158 7.65 -0.07 2.22
C VAL A 158 8.96 0.65 1.94
N TYR A 159 8.89 1.98 1.77
CA TYR A 159 10.03 2.86 1.57
C TYR A 159 10.14 3.85 2.72
N GLU A 160 11.30 3.92 3.37
CA GLU A 160 11.57 4.95 4.36
C GLU A 160 12.23 6.17 3.73
N ILE A 161 11.79 7.35 4.13
CA ILE A 161 12.38 8.62 3.72
C ILE A 161 12.60 9.46 4.97
N LEU A 162 13.81 9.97 5.17
CA LEU A 162 14.08 10.96 6.21
C LEU A 162 13.30 12.23 5.92
N ARG A 163 12.63 12.74 6.95
CA ARG A 163 11.98 14.05 6.91
C ARG A 163 13.02 15.14 6.73
N ALA A 164 12.65 16.18 6.01
CA ALA A 164 13.50 17.32 5.73
C ALA A 164 12.70 18.63 5.87
N GLU A 165 13.39 19.74 6.09
CA GLU A 165 12.74 21.06 6.20
C GLU A 165 12.09 21.49 4.89
N GLU A 166 12.54 20.91 3.77
CA GLU A 166 12.00 21.19 2.44
C GLU A 166 10.76 20.35 2.10
N ASP A 167 10.29 19.48 3.01
CA ASP A 167 9.05 18.71 2.83
C ASP A 167 7.84 19.64 2.77
N GLU A 168 7.06 19.57 1.68
CA GLU A 168 5.91 20.46 1.48
C GLU A 168 4.59 19.73 1.70
N PHE A 169 4.30 18.69 0.91
CA PHE A 169 3.06 17.92 1.02
C PHE A 169 3.20 16.51 0.47
N ILE A 170 2.23 15.66 0.85
CA ILE A 170 2.08 14.29 0.34
C ILE A 170 0.69 14.16 -0.25
N ILE A 171 0.60 13.54 -1.42
CA ILE A 171 -0.67 13.17 -2.06
C ILE A 171 -0.84 11.66 -1.96
N LEU A 172 -2.02 11.20 -1.60
CA LEU A 172 -2.43 9.80 -1.66
C LEU A 172 -3.74 9.74 -2.44
N ALA A 173 -3.77 8.99 -3.54
CA ALA A 173 -4.97 8.84 -4.35
C ALA A 173 -5.03 7.45 -5.01
N CYS A 174 -6.24 7.03 -5.41
CA CYS A 174 -6.45 5.84 -6.21
C CYS A 174 -6.17 6.10 -7.70
N ASP A 175 -6.14 5.03 -8.49
CA ASP A 175 -5.99 5.04 -9.94
C ASP A 175 -6.96 5.98 -10.66
N GLY A 176 -8.18 6.19 -10.15
CA GLY A 176 -9.14 7.14 -10.73
C GLY A 176 -8.62 8.59 -10.89
N ILE A 177 -7.62 9.00 -10.09
CA ILE A 177 -6.90 10.28 -10.29
C ILE A 177 -5.67 10.07 -11.18
N TRP A 178 -4.87 9.04 -10.89
CA TRP A 178 -3.59 8.81 -11.56
C TRP A 178 -3.71 8.32 -13.01
N ASP A 179 -4.88 7.86 -13.43
CA ASP A 179 -5.20 7.47 -14.80
C ASP A 179 -5.31 8.69 -15.73
N VAL A 180 -5.56 9.88 -15.17
CA VAL A 180 -5.80 11.12 -15.94
C VAL A 180 -4.79 12.23 -15.64
N MET A 181 -3.99 12.12 -14.58
CA MET A 181 -2.95 13.09 -14.22
C MET A 181 -1.66 12.38 -13.84
N SER A 182 -0.53 12.86 -14.38
CA SER A 182 0.80 12.41 -13.95
C SER A 182 1.14 12.91 -12.54
N ASN A 183 2.22 12.36 -11.98
CA ASN A 183 2.75 12.79 -10.69
C ASN A 183 3.06 14.30 -10.69
N GLU A 184 3.78 14.77 -11.71
CA GLU A 184 4.19 16.17 -11.85
C GLU A 184 2.99 17.10 -12.09
N GLU A 185 2.07 16.69 -12.96
CA GLU A 185 0.86 17.48 -13.26
C GLU A 185 0.00 17.70 -12.02
N LEU A 186 -0.24 16.64 -11.23
CA LEU A 186 -1.05 16.75 -10.01
C LEU A 186 -0.33 17.54 -8.92
N CYS A 187 0.98 17.36 -8.75
CA CYS A 187 1.75 18.13 -7.78
C CYS A 187 1.76 19.64 -8.09
N GLU A 188 1.98 20.03 -9.34
CA GLU A 188 1.92 21.44 -9.75
C GLU A 188 0.50 22.00 -9.62
N PHE A 189 -0.52 21.19 -9.94
CA PHE A 189 -1.91 21.58 -9.73
C PHE A 189 -2.20 21.87 -8.25
N VAL A 190 -1.89 20.94 -7.35
CA VAL A 190 -2.10 21.08 -5.90
C VAL A 190 -1.33 22.28 -5.36
N LYS A 191 -0.06 22.46 -5.76
CA LYS A 191 0.73 23.64 -5.41
C LYS A 191 0.02 24.94 -5.82
N SER A 192 -0.49 25.02 -7.05
CA SER A 192 -1.24 26.19 -7.53
C SER A 192 -2.53 26.46 -6.74
N ARG A 193 -3.16 25.41 -6.18
CA ARG A 193 -4.35 25.54 -5.34
C ARG A 193 -3.99 25.98 -3.93
N LEU A 194 -2.89 25.49 -3.38
CA LEU A 194 -2.37 25.89 -2.06
C LEU A 194 -1.89 27.35 -2.04
N GLU A 195 -1.45 27.89 -3.18
CA GLU A 195 -1.13 29.34 -3.32
C GLU A 195 -2.35 30.25 -3.18
N VAL A 196 -3.57 29.73 -3.43
CA VAL A 196 -4.82 30.50 -3.38
C VAL A 196 -5.72 30.15 -2.18
N SER A 197 -5.52 29.00 -1.56
CA SER A 197 -6.34 28.53 -0.43
C SER A 197 -5.57 27.56 0.45
N ASP A 198 -5.64 27.77 1.76
CA ASP A 198 -5.14 26.85 2.79
C ASP A 198 -6.18 25.82 3.25
N ASP A 199 -7.39 25.86 2.68
CA ASP A 199 -8.46 24.89 2.93
C ASP A 199 -8.19 23.60 2.14
N LEU A 200 -7.65 22.59 2.84
CA LEU A 200 -7.31 21.31 2.25
C LEU A 200 -8.53 20.52 1.77
N GLU A 201 -9.70 20.69 2.39
CA GLU A 201 -10.93 20.04 1.91
C GLU A 201 -11.32 20.62 0.55
N ASN A 202 -11.27 21.94 0.43
CA ASN A 202 -11.51 22.63 -0.84
C ASN A 202 -10.49 22.18 -1.89
N VAL A 203 -9.19 22.18 -1.60
CA VAL A 203 -8.12 21.74 -2.52
C VAL A 203 -8.36 20.30 -3.02
N CYS A 204 -8.80 19.39 -2.15
CA CYS A 204 -9.10 18.01 -2.52
C CYS A 204 -10.38 17.85 -3.37
N ASN A 205 -11.32 18.79 -3.27
CA ASN A 205 -12.62 18.73 -3.96
C ASN A 205 -12.61 19.32 -5.38
N TRP A 206 -11.53 20.00 -5.79
CA TRP A 206 -11.36 20.53 -7.15
C TRP A 206 -11.20 19.41 -8.18
#